data_AF-A0A2X3KE06-F1
#
_entry.id   AF-A0A2X3KE06-F1
#
_cell.length_a   1.000
_cell.length_b   1.000
_cell.length_c   1.000
_cell.angle_alpha   90.00
_cell.angle_beta   90.00
_cell.angle_gamma   90.00
#
_symmetry.space_group_name_H-M   'P 1'
#
loop_
_entity.id
_entity.type
_entity.pdbx_description
1 polymer ?
#
loop_
_entity_poly.entity_id
_entity_poly.type
_entity_poly.pdbx_seq_one_letter_code
_entity_poly.pdbx_strand_id
1 'polypeptide(L)'
;MTISYIPILKAKRSELSALSQLSIEKKSKILPLLEIEPVPIDPDSGIALKSYNETLIEFGKKVSKSCSDMQGVYIDGLLIEEHFISPEDHYPIINAVNQVRDMGIRVIPCQFTNSPI
;
A
#
# COMPACT_ATOMS: atom_id res chain seq x y z
N MET A 1 13.40 -20.77 3.49
CA MET A 1 13.69 -19.69 2.52
C MET A 1 13.82 -18.41 3.34
N THR A 2 14.96 -17.72 3.27
CA THR A 2 15.22 -16.54 4.11
C THR A 2 14.90 -15.28 3.31
N ILE A 3 14.02 -14.42 3.83
CA ILE A 3 13.76 -13.09 3.25
C ILE A 3 15.03 -12.28 3.42
N SER A 4 15.56 -11.71 2.32
CA SER A 4 16.81 -10.96 2.36
C SER A 4 16.59 -9.45 2.29
N TYR A 5 15.41 -9.00 1.86
CA TYR A 5 15.17 -7.58 1.61
C TYR A 5 13.69 -7.18 1.75
N ILE A 6 13.47 -6.03 2.37
CA ILE A 6 12.15 -5.40 2.57
C ILE A 6 12.23 -3.99 1.95
N PRO A 7 11.87 -3.81 0.67
CA PRO A 7 11.76 -2.49 0.09
C PRO A 7 10.57 -1.76 0.69
N ILE A 8 10.76 -0.49 1.02
CA ILE A 8 9.70 0.44 1.42
C ILE A 8 9.26 1.19 0.17
N LEU A 9 7.98 1.07 -0.19
CA LEU A 9 7.42 1.61 -1.43
C LEU A 9 6.15 2.40 -1.09
N LYS A 10 5.94 3.53 -1.76
CA LYS A 10 4.69 4.32 -1.67
C LYS A 10 3.53 3.69 -2.46
N ALA A 11 3.66 2.43 -2.87
CA ALA A 11 2.71 1.74 -3.75
C ALA A 11 2.39 2.50 -5.06
N LYS A 12 3.29 3.38 -5.51
CA LYS A 12 3.08 4.14 -6.75
C LYS A 12 3.08 3.22 -7.95
N ARG A 13 2.36 3.61 -9.01
CA ARG A 13 2.28 2.83 -10.26
C ARG A 13 3.64 2.47 -10.82
N SER A 14 4.61 3.40 -10.79
CA SER A 14 5.98 3.15 -11.26
C SER A 14 6.73 2.14 -10.40
N GLU A 15 6.60 2.23 -9.06
CA GLU A 15 7.22 1.30 -8.12
C GLU A 15 6.66 -0.12 -8.28
N LEU A 16 5.34 -0.26 -8.35
CA LEU A 16 4.68 -1.54 -8.62
C LEU A 16 5.07 -2.09 -10.00
N SER A 17 5.18 -1.23 -11.02
CA SER A 17 5.62 -1.66 -12.36
C SER A 17 7.08 -2.14 -12.35
N ALA A 18 7.96 -1.52 -11.56
CA ALA A 18 9.33 -1.98 -11.40
C ALA A 18 9.40 -3.36 -10.73
N LEU A 19 8.59 -3.58 -9.69
CA LEU A 19 8.48 -4.90 -9.04
C LEU A 19 8.02 -5.99 -10.02
N SER A 20 7.12 -5.67 -10.96
CA SER A 20 6.62 -6.64 -11.93
C SER A 20 7.70 -7.07 -12.95
N GLN A 21 8.76 -6.29 -13.14
CA GLN A 21 9.88 -6.63 -14.03
C GLN A 21 10.90 -7.57 -13.39
N LEU A 22 10.81 -7.83 -12.09
CA LEU A 22 11.73 -8.73 -11.40
C LEU A 22 11.46 -10.19 -11.76
N SER A 23 12.52 -10.98 -11.89
CA SER A 23 12.40 -12.43 -12.04
C SER A 23 11.77 -13.06 -10.79
N ILE A 24 11.13 -14.22 -10.97
CA ILE A 24 10.52 -14.99 -9.87
C ILE A 24 11.54 -15.26 -8.76
N GLU A 25 12.79 -15.59 -9.11
CA GLU A 25 13.86 -15.82 -8.13
C GLU A 25 14.12 -14.59 -7.26
N LYS A 26 14.14 -13.38 -7.84
CA LYS A 26 14.32 -12.13 -7.09
C LYS A 26 13.10 -11.84 -6.23
N LYS A 27 11.88 -11.98 -6.77
CA LYS A 27 10.62 -11.79 -6.02
C LYS A 27 10.53 -12.71 -4.79
N SER A 28 11.02 -13.95 -4.88
CA SER A 28 11.00 -14.90 -3.77
C SER A 28 11.81 -14.48 -2.54
N LYS A 29 12.76 -13.54 -2.70
CA LYS A 29 13.66 -13.03 -1.66
C LYS A 29 13.21 -11.68 -1.09
N ILE A 30 12.08 -11.15 -1.57
CA ILE A 30 11.57 -9.82 -1.27
C ILE A 30 10.23 -9.94 -0.52
N LEU A 31 10.06 -9.12 0.51
CA LEU A 31 8.78 -8.91 1.17
C LEU A 31 8.52 -7.40 1.26
N PRO A 32 7.83 -6.79 0.28
CA PRO A 32 7.72 -5.34 0.19
C PRO A 32 6.82 -4.78 1.30
N LEU A 33 7.13 -3.58 1.75
CA LEU A 33 6.26 -2.74 2.55
C LEU A 33 5.65 -1.67 1.65
N LEU A 34 4.32 -1.68 1.55
CA LEU A 34 3.53 -0.76 0.76
C LEU A 34 2.88 0.27 1.67
N GLU A 35 3.26 1.53 1.53
CA GLU A 35 2.63 2.63 2.24
C GLU A 35 1.40 3.10 1.48
N ILE A 36 0.28 3.28 2.17
CA ILE A 36 -0.91 3.92 1.62
C ILE A 36 -0.57 5.40 1.41
N GLU A 37 -0.66 5.87 0.17
CA GLU A 37 -0.41 7.27 -0.16
C GLU A 37 -1.43 8.19 0.54
N PRO A 38 -1.01 9.42 0.93
CA PRO A 38 -1.96 10.43 1.36
C PRO A 38 -2.91 10.77 0.20
N VAL A 39 -4.09 11.30 0.52
CA VAL A 39 -4.97 11.81 -0.53
C VAL A 39 -4.28 12.95 -1.28
N PRO A 40 -4.43 13.03 -2.61
CA PRO A 40 -3.91 14.16 -3.35
C PRO A 40 -4.64 15.43 -2.91
N ILE A 41 -3.91 16.49 -2.62
CA ILE A 41 -4.47 17.79 -2.22
C ILE A 41 -4.31 18.83 -3.33
N ASP A 42 -5.25 19.76 -3.39
CA ASP A 42 -5.13 20.98 -4.18
C ASP A 42 -4.12 21.92 -3.48
N PRO A 43 -3.07 22.39 -4.16
CA PRO A 43 -1.99 23.15 -3.52
C PRO A 43 -2.43 24.55 -3.07
N ASP A 44 -3.49 25.12 -3.66
CA ASP A 44 -3.94 26.48 -3.37
C ASP A 44 -4.96 26.50 -2.21
N SER A 45 -5.89 25.54 -2.21
CA SER A 45 -6.98 25.44 -1.23
C SER A 45 -6.69 24.49 -0.06
N GLY A 46 -5.73 23.58 -0.21
CA GLY A 46 -5.43 22.53 0.77
C GLY A 46 -6.51 21.46 0.90
N ILE A 47 -7.50 21.46 -0.01
CA ILE A 47 -8.62 20.52 0.01
C ILE A 47 -8.21 19.23 -0.71
N ALA A 48 -8.62 18.09 -0.16
CA ALA A 48 -8.45 16.80 -0.80
C ALA A 48 -9.18 16.76 -2.15
N LEU A 49 -8.44 16.41 -3.22
CA LEU A 49 -8.97 16.24 -4.57
C LEU A 49 -9.77 14.93 -4.72
N LYS A 50 -9.57 13.98 -3.79
CA LYS A 50 -10.20 12.65 -3.76
C LYS A 50 -10.36 12.16 -2.33
N SER A 51 -11.37 11.33 -2.09
CA SER A 51 -11.50 10.53 -0.87
C SER A 51 -10.47 9.39 -0.82
N TYR A 52 -10.31 8.78 0.35
CA TYR A 52 -9.48 7.57 0.47
C TYR A 52 -10.09 6.38 -0.28
N ASN A 53 -11.42 6.23 -0.30
CA ASN A 53 -12.09 5.21 -1.10
C ASN A 53 -11.75 5.33 -2.60
N GLU A 54 -11.77 6.55 -3.15
CA GLU A 54 -11.40 6.81 -4.55
C GLU A 54 -9.91 6.56 -4.82
N THR A 55 -9.05 6.93 -3.86
CA THR A 55 -7.60 6.74 -3.98
C THR A 55 -7.23 5.25 -3.96
N LEU A 56 -7.92 4.47 -3.13
CA LEU A 56 -7.74 3.02 -2.99
C LEU A 56 -8.54 2.20 -4.00
N ILE A 57 -9.17 2.82 -5.00
CA ILE A 57 -9.90 2.09 -6.03
C ILE A 57 -8.96 1.10 -6.74
N GLU A 58 -9.38 -0.16 -6.76
CA GLU A 58 -8.63 -1.29 -7.34
C GLU A 58 -7.21 -1.49 -6.76
N PHE A 59 -6.95 -1.01 -5.54
CA PHE A 59 -5.66 -1.17 -4.89
C PHE A 59 -5.21 -2.64 -4.84
N GLY A 60 -6.12 -3.55 -4.47
CA GLY A 60 -5.86 -4.99 -4.48
C GLY A 60 -5.37 -5.50 -5.84
N LYS A 61 -6.06 -5.12 -6.94
CA LYS A 61 -5.69 -5.53 -8.31
C LYS A 61 -4.31 -5.00 -8.71
N LYS A 62 -4.00 -3.74 -8.34
CA LYS A 62 -2.69 -3.11 -8.62
C LYS A 62 -1.57 -3.87 -7.90
N VAL A 63 -1.75 -4.20 -6.63
CA VAL A 63 -0.79 -4.99 -5.85
C VAL A 63 -0.65 -6.40 -6.42
N SER A 64 -1.77 -7.05 -6.75
CA SER A 64 -1.76 -8.41 -7.29
C SER A 64 -0.96 -8.55 -8.57
N LYS A 65 -1.02 -7.55 -9.45
CA LYS A 65 -0.27 -7.57 -10.71
C LYS A 65 1.25 -7.65 -10.52
N SER A 66 1.75 -7.15 -9.39
CA SER A 66 3.18 -7.01 -9.14
C SER A 66 3.72 -7.98 -8.10
N CYS A 67 2.89 -8.33 -7.11
CA CYS A 67 3.31 -9.03 -5.90
C CYS A 67 2.75 -10.46 -5.75
N SER A 68 2.01 -10.99 -6.74
CA SER A 68 1.43 -12.36 -6.67
C SER A 68 2.46 -13.46 -6.42
N ASP A 69 3.67 -13.30 -6.95
CA ASP A 69 4.74 -14.30 -6.85
C ASP A 69 5.66 -14.08 -5.62
N MET A 70 5.28 -13.17 -4.72
CA MET A 70 6.02 -12.87 -3.49
C MET A 70 5.41 -13.62 -2.30
N GLN A 71 6.15 -13.73 -1.20
CA GLN A 71 5.68 -14.42 0.01
C GLN A 71 4.53 -13.69 0.72
N GLY A 72 4.26 -12.43 0.35
CA GLY A 72 3.25 -11.56 0.90
C GLY A 72 3.64 -10.09 0.71
N VAL A 73 2.92 -9.21 1.38
CA VAL A 73 3.22 -7.78 1.49
C VAL A 73 3.00 -7.31 2.93
N TYR A 74 3.76 -6.30 3.35
CA TYR A 74 3.35 -5.42 4.44
C TYR A 74 2.54 -4.26 3.86
N ILE A 75 1.51 -3.82 4.58
CA ILE A 75 0.79 -2.58 4.26
C ILE A 75 0.88 -1.66 5.46
N ASP A 76 1.36 -0.44 5.24
CA ASP A 76 1.52 0.57 6.27
C ASP A 76 0.59 1.76 6.03
N GLY A 77 -0.02 2.23 7.11
CA GLY A 77 -0.93 3.36 7.14
C GLY A 77 -0.31 4.65 7.67
N LEU A 78 1.02 4.71 7.87
CA LEU A 78 1.71 5.87 8.45
C LEU A 78 1.37 7.22 7.81
N LEU A 79 1.15 7.25 6.49
CA LEU A 79 0.86 8.48 5.74
C LEU A 79 -0.66 8.77 5.62
N ILE A 80 -1.51 8.01 6.30
CA ILE A 80 -2.93 8.32 6.36
C ILE A 80 -3.14 9.53 7.26
N GLU A 81 -3.81 10.54 6.74
CA GLU A 81 -4.13 11.77 7.43
C GLU A 81 -5.60 11.73 7.87
N GLU A 82 -5.83 11.61 9.18
CA GLU A 82 -7.16 11.35 9.75
C GLU A 82 -8.19 12.42 9.39
N HIS A 83 -7.76 13.68 9.27
CA HIS A 83 -8.65 14.80 8.92
C HIS A 83 -9.16 14.78 7.47
N PHE A 84 -8.59 13.93 6.61
CA PHE A 84 -9.09 13.70 5.24
C PHE A 84 -9.93 12.43 5.10
N ILE A 85 -10.14 11.66 6.17
CA ILE A 85 -11.01 10.49 6.15
C ILE A 85 -12.47 10.97 6.24
N SER A 86 -13.24 10.73 5.18
CA SER A 86 -14.68 11.05 5.18
C SER A 86 -15.46 10.04 6.03
N PRO A 87 -16.61 10.41 6.62
CA PRO A 87 -17.47 9.47 7.36
C PRO A 87 -17.93 8.25 6.54
N GLU A 88 -18.01 8.40 5.21
CA GLU A 88 -18.40 7.37 4.26
C GLU A 88 -17.21 6.50 3.79
N ASP A 89 -15.98 6.86 4.17
CA ASP A 89 -14.80 6.08 3.84
C ASP A 89 -14.75 4.80 4.67
N HIS A 90 -14.38 3.69 4.01
CA HIS A 90 -13.85 2.57 4.77
C HIS A 90 -12.48 2.98 5.32
N TYR A 91 -12.23 2.69 6.60
CA TYR A 91 -10.97 3.08 7.23
C TYR A 91 -9.78 2.62 6.36
N PRO A 92 -8.87 3.51 5.90
CA PRO A 92 -8.12 3.24 4.68
C PRO A 92 -7.21 2.01 4.76
N ILE A 93 -6.59 1.77 5.92
CA ILE A 93 -5.77 0.57 6.16
C ILE A 93 -6.62 -0.71 6.11
N ILE A 94 -7.84 -0.71 6.63
CA ILE A 94 -8.75 -1.86 6.58
C ILE A 94 -9.17 -2.11 5.12
N ASN A 95 -9.52 -1.05 4.39
CA ASN A 95 -9.90 -1.13 2.98
C ASN A 95 -8.77 -1.75 2.13
N ALA A 96 -7.55 -1.22 2.25
CA ALA A 96 -6.39 -1.71 1.50
C ALA A 96 -6.05 -3.17 1.84
N VAL A 97 -6.05 -3.52 3.13
CA VAL A 97 -5.77 -4.90 3.59
C VAL A 97 -6.79 -5.89 3.05
N ASN A 98 -8.07 -5.56 3.12
CA ASN A 98 -9.13 -6.44 2.63
C ASN A 98 -9.03 -6.62 1.11
N GLN A 99 -8.89 -5.53 0.36
CA GLN A 99 -8.74 -5.61 -1.10
C GLN A 99 -7.57 -6.51 -1.53
N VAL A 100 -6.42 -6.45 -0.85
CA VAL A 100 -5.25 -7.27 -1.20
C VAL A 100 -5.43 -8.73 -0.77
N ARG A 101 -6.06 -8.97 0.40
CA ARG A 101 -6.40 -10.32 0.85
C ARG A 101 -7.41 -11.00 -0.07
N ASP A 102 -8.36 -10.25 -0.60
CA ASP A 102 -9.35 -10.75 -1.57
C ASP A 102 -8.69 -11.22 -2.88
N MET A 103 -7.47 -10.74 -3.18
CA MET A 103 -6.65 -11.23 -4.30
C MET A 103 -5.83 -12.49 -3.97
N GLY A 104 -6.00 -13.07 -2.78
CA GLY A 104 -5.28 -14.25 -2.32
C GLY A 104 -3.85 -13.98 -1.83
N ILE A 105 -3.47 -12.71 -1.65
CA ILE A 105 -2.12 -12.34 -1.19
C ILE A 105 -2.09 -12.28 0.34
N ARG A 106 -1.03 -12.85 0.94
CA ARG A 106 -0.78 -12.72 2.37
C ARG A 106 -0.42 -11.26 2.70
N VAL A 107 -1.19 -10.65 3.61
CA VAL A 107 -1.00 -9.27 4.07
C VAL A 107 -0.73 -9.22 5.56
N ILE A 108 0.35 -8.52 5.92
CA ILE A 108 0.67 -8.17 7.30
C ILE A 108 0.47 -6.65 7.45
N PRO A 109 -0.59 -6.19 8.15
CA PRO A 109 -0.76 -4.77 8.43
C PRO A 109 0.33 -4.32 9.40
N CYS A 110 0.95 -3.18 9.11
CA CYS A 110 1.91 -2.51 9.97
C CYS A 110 1.40 -1.10 10.30
N GLN A 111 1.75 -0.62 11.50
CA GLN A 111 1.65 0.78 11.84
C GLN A 111 3.02 1.21 12.32
N PHE A 112 3.74 1.98 11.50
CA PHE A 112 4.84 2.74 12.03
C PHE A 112 4.25 3.86 12.89
N THR A 113 4.65 3.92 14.16
CA THR A 113 4.33 5.06 15.02
C THR A 113 5.59 5.91 15.12
N ASN A 114 5.49 7.18 14.75
CA ASN A 114 6.49 8.17 15.15
C ASN A 114 6.26 8.52 16.63
N SER A 115 6.51 7.58 17.54
CA SER A 115 6.69 7.98 18.94
C SER A 115 8.06 8.66 19.05
N PRO A 116 8.15 9.93 19.45
CA PRO A 116 9.42 10.50 19.85
C PRO A 116 9.86 9.73 21.11
N ILE A 117 10.97 9.00 21.01
CA ILE A 117 11.69 8.43 22.17
C ILE A 117 12.45 9.58 22.84
#